data_AF-A0A255SZ47-F1
#
_entry.id   AF-A0A255SZ47-F1
#
_cell.length_a   1.000
_cell.length_b   1.000
_cell.length_c   1.000
_cell.angle_alpha   90.00
_cell.angle_beta   90.00
_cell.angle_gamma   90.00
#
_symmetry.space_group_name_H-M   'P 1'
#
loop_
_entity.id
_entity.type
_entity.pdbx_description
1 polymer ?
#
loop_
_entity_poly.entity_id
_entity_poly.type
_entity_poly.pdbx_seq_one_letter_code
_entity_poly.pdbx_strand_id
1 'polypeptide(L)'
;MRQNLFLTFVAMTMAVCPGAMAQSGQKPTNGSSYYIRNVHTSQYLCQDGKGRVMLSASGTPLTLQSANSTVGTYYLLDSSDKLSATVPERLLSNGGMYEEWTFTAAENGTYNVALRNSGVNAYTYLEYSDLTGDVLRNPLAPSASDQKAQWEFVSANDYVVPTLTLKEGDTSYSRPIGTFNVLFQRSLALNMWNTLCCPFRISAAQLRNQFGDDCVLLEFTGATDETIDFTPVDSAEAGIPYLLWPTKAASDNTNYEFDNVSGFAEAPTDVRHEGITFIGTFVKGTVPARAYVWSQNKLYHLTSDMDLYGFRSYMWEDATGQSKLSNWTIGGSTAIDGIVESFDTKPYDIYNLNGQKVKTNATSLDGLPSGLYIVNGKKVVKR
;
A
#
# COMPACT_ATOMS: atom_id res chain seq x y z
N MET A 1 -19.32 -30.70 2.04
CA MET A 1 -17.91 -30.82 2.46
C MET A 1 -17.48 -29.45 2.97
N ARG A 2 -17.16 -29.35 4.26
CA ARG A 2 -16.61 -28.11 4.85
C ARG A 2 -15.14 -28.02 4.47
N GLN A 3 -14.76 -27.02 3.66
CA GLN A 3 -13.35 -26.69 3.45
C GLN A 3 -12.86 -25.93 4.68
N ASN A 4 -11.90 -26.56 5.39
CA ASN A 4 -11.12 -25.90 6.42
C ASN A 4 -10.24 -24.85 5.74
N LEU A 5 -10.58 -23.58 5.94
CA LEU A 5 -9.72 -22.46 5.57
C LEU A 5 -8.59 -22.37 6.61
N PHE A 6 -7.49 -23.10 6.37
CA PHE A 6 -6.24 -22.84 7.07
C PHE A 6 -5.70 -21.50 6.58
N LEU A 7 -5.83 -20.48 7.42
CA LEU A 7 -5.24 -19.17 7.21
C LEU A 7 -3.73 -19.29 7.51
N THR A 8 -2.97 -19.79 6.54
CA THR A 8 -1.50 -19.80 6.62
C THR A 8 -1.02 -18.37 6.43
N PHE A 9 -0.65 -17.70 7.53
CA PHE A 9 0.13 -16.47 7.47
C PHE A 9 1.50 -16.82 6.85
N VAL A 10 1.64 -16.66 5.54
CA VAL A 10 2.96 -16.59 4.91
C VAL A 10 3.53 -15.23 5.30
N ALA A 11 4.39 -15.23 6.31
CA ALA A 11 5.26 -14.09 6.59
C ALA A 11 6.22 -13.94 5.41
N MET A 12 5.81 -13.14 4.42
CA MET A 12 6.63 -12.83 3.25
C MET A 12 7.50 -11.62 3.59
N THR A 13 8.81 -11.79 3.44
CA THR A 13 9.83 -10.83 3.84
C THR A 13 9.77 -9.57 2.98
N MET A 14 9.06 -8.54 3.45
CA MET A 14 9.44 -7.17 3.12
C MET A 14 10.75 -6.88 3.84
N ALA A 15 11.76 -6.44 3.09
CA ALA A 15 13.06 -6.07 3.65
C ALA A 15 12.89 -4.77 4.45
N VAL A 16 12.50 -4.92 5.71
CA VAL A 16 12.60 -3.86 6.72
C VAL A 16 14.04 -3.94 7.23
N CYS A 17 14.90 -3.02 6.80
CA CYS A 17 16.23 -2.91 7.39
C CYS A 17 16.09 -2.34 8.81
N PRO A 18 16.45 -3.08 9.88
CA PRO A 18 16.56 -2.49 11.19
C PRO A 18 17.83 -1.64 11.21
N GLY A 19 17.69 -0.31 11.25
CA GLY A 19 18.75 0.56 11.72
C GLY A 19 18.93 0.30 13.22
N ALA A 20 19.75 -0.69 13.59
CA ALA A 20 19.95 -1.08 14.97
C ALA A 20 20.97 -0.13 15.65
N MET A 21 20.47 0.86 16.38
CA MET A 21 21.16 1.37 17.57
C MET A 21 20.48 0.78 18.80
N ALA A 22 21.26 0.31 19.77
CA ALA A 22 20.75 -0.26 21.01
C ALA A 22 19.99 0.80 21.81
N GLN A 23 18.65 0.76 21.76
CA GLN A 23 17.79 1.59 22.58
C GLN A 23 17.66 0.94 23.96
N SER A 24 18.25 1.55 24.99
CA SER A 24 18.01 1.14 26.38
C SER A 24 16.61 1.59 26.78
N GLY A 25 15.75 0.67 27.23
CA GLY A 25 14.40 1.01 27.69
C GLY A 25 14.41 2.08 28.78
N GLN A 26 13.52 3.06 28.65
CA GLN A 26 13.41 4.16 29.60
C GLN A 26 12.47 3.84 30.76
N LYS A 27 12.63 4.55 31.88
CA LYS A 27 11.69 4.44 33.00
C LYS A 27 10.33 5.04 32.64
N PRO A 28 9.23 4.25 32.69
CA PRO A 28 7.90 4.76 32.38
C PRO A 28 7.49 5.85 33.37
N THR A 29 7.06 6.99 32.84
CA THR A 29 6.69 8.17 33.63
C THR A 29 5.28 8.64 33.25
N ASN A 30 4.49 9.02 34.25
CA ASN A 30 3.15 9.56 34.05
C ASN A 30 3.18 10.80 33.13
N GLY A 31 2.27 10.88 32.17
CA GLY A 31 2.15 11.96 31.19
C GLY A 31 3.05 11.82 29.96
N SER A 32 3.99 10.88 29.95
CA SER A 32 4.88 10.65 28.81
C SER A 32 4.33 9.60 27.84
N SER A 33 4.66 9.75 26.56
CA SER A 33 4.32 8.77 25.50
C SER A 33 5.51 7.90 25.14
N TYR A 34 5.27 6.60 24.97
CA TYR A 34 6.30 5.63 24.60
C TYR A 34 5.82 4.68 23.51
N TYR A 35 6.76 4.19 22.72
CA TYR A 35 6.60 3.02 21.88
C TYR A 35 7.06 1.81 22.68
N ILE A 36 6.18 0.84 22.90
CA ILE A 36 6.46 -0.34 23.73
C ILE A 36 7.00 -1.45 22.84
N ARG A 37 8.28 -1.79 22.97
CA ARG A 37 9.00 -2.77 22.14
C ARG A 37 9.15 -4.09 22.88
N ASN A 38 8.89 -5.20 22.21
CA ASN A 38 9.17 -6.53 22.72
C ASN A 38 10.65 -6.89 22.47
N VAL A 39 11.33 -7.39 23.50
CA VAL A 39 12.78 -7.68 23.43
C VAL A 39 13.08 -8.84 22.48
N HIS A 40 12.31 -9.93 22.53
CA HIS A 40 12.52 -11.13 21.70
C HIS A 40 12.33 -10.86 20.20
N THR A 41 11.23 -10.23 19.82
CA THR A 41 10.89 -9.99 18.40
C THR A 41 11.49 -8.71 17.84
N SER A 42 11.96 -7.79 18.70
CA SER A 42 12.37 -6.44 18.31
C SER A 42 11.26 -5.56 17.70
N GLN A 43 10.00 -6.02 17.78
CA GLN A 43 8.82 -5.34 17.25
C GLN A 43 8.09 -4.55 18.35
N TYR A 44 7.23 -3.63 17.94
CA TYR A 44 6.49 -2.74 18.83
C TYR A 44 5.02 -3.12 18.91
N LEU A 45 4.39 -2.86 20.06
CA LEU A 45 2.94 -2.83 20.16
C LEU A 45 2.38 -1.80 19.17
N CYS A 46 1.49 -2.25 18.31
CA CYS A 46 0.89 -1.47 17.25
C CYS A 46 -0.61 -1.77 17.13
N GLN A 47 -1.39 -0.69 17.07
CA GLN A 47 -2.80 -0.66 16.76
C GLN A 47 -3.02 -0.88 15.25
N ASP A 48 -3.98 -1.73 14.87
CA ASP A 48 -4.29 -1.98 13.45
C ASP A 48 -5.32 -1.02 12.81
N GLY A 49 -5.78 -0.04 13.59
CA GLY A 49 -6.83 0.91 13.22
C GLY A 49 -8.25 0.35 13.30
N LYS A 50 -8.40 -0.95 13.63
CA LYS A 50 -9.69 -1.64 13.83
C LYS A 50 -9.89 -2.09 15.28
N GLY A 51 -9.09 -1.55 16.20
CA GLY A 51 -9.19 -1.84 17.63
C GLY A 51 -8.34 -3.01 18.12
N ARG A 52 -7.55 -3.67 17.26
CA ARG A 52 -6.67 -4.77 17.66
C ARG A 52 -5.25 -4.27 17.86
N VAL A 53 -4.60 -4.79 18.89
CA VAL A 53 -3.18 -4.53 19.15
C VAL A 53 -2.36 -5.80 18.90
N MET A 54 -1.27 -5.63 18.16
CA MET A 54 -0.37 -6.70 17.72
C MET A 54 1.07 -6.20 17.70
N LEU A 55 2.02 -7.08 17.37
CA LEU A 55 3.39 -6.66 17.11
C LEU A 55 3.59 -6.30 15.65
N SER A 56 4.26 -5.17 15.41
CA SER A 56 4.67 -4.72 14.08
C SER A 56 6.07 -4.09 14.15
N ALA A 57 6.74 -3.99 13.01
CA ALA A 57 7.98 -3.22 12.92
C ALA A 57 7.76 -1.72 13.27
N SER A 58 6.55 -1.23 13.04
CA SER A 58 6.11 0.09 13.49
C SER A 58 5.38 -0.03 14.83
N GLY A 59 5.51 0.97 15.69
CA GLY A 59 4.79 1.05 16.96
C GLY A 59 3.73 2.14 16.96
N THR A 60 2.77 1.99 17.88
CA THR A 60 1.82 3.06 18.23
C THR A 60 2.31 3.75 19.50
N PRO A 61 2.40 5.09 19.55
CA PRO A 61 2.77 5.79 20.77
C PRO A 61 1.65 5.66 21.80
N LEU A 62 1.99 5.19 23.00
CA LEU A 62 1.07 5.02 24.12
C LEU A 62 1.43 6.01 25.24
N THR A 63 0.50 6.90 25.56
CA THR A 63 0.64 7.88 26.64
C THR A 63 0.23 7.26 27.96
N LEU A 64 1.11 7.34 28.95
CA LEU A 64 0.81 6.84 30.30
C LEU A 64 0.02 7.89 31.06
N GLN A 65 -1.12 7.48 31.62
CA GLN A 65 -1.89 8.30 32.56
C GLN A 65 -2.13 7.50 33.83
N SER A 66 -1.74 8.02 34.99
CA SER A 66 -2.00 7.35 36.27
C SER A 66 -3.50 7.06 36.42
N ALA A 67 -3.83 5.82 36.78
CA ALA A 67 -5.19 5.43 37.06
C ALA A 67 -5.59 5.89 38.47
N ASN A 68 -6.81 6.43 38.60
CA ASN A 68 -7.29 7.04 39.85
C ASN A 68 -7.61 6.00 40.94
N SER A 69 -7.77 4.74 40.55
CA SER A 69 -8.27 3.66 41.41
C SER A 69 -7.18 2.98 42.24
N THR A 70 -5.91 3.01 41.82
CA THR A 70 -4.83 2.27 42.48
C THR A 70 -3.45 2.88 42.20
N VAL A 71 -2.68 3.14 43.25
CA VAL A 71 -1.30 3.68 43.16
C VAL A 71 -0.41 2.72 42.36
N GLY A 72 0.38 3.27 41.42
CA GLY A 72 1.30 2.48 40.60
C GLY A 72 0.67 1.77 39.41
N THR A 73 -0.59 2.10 39.09
CA THR A 73 -1.28 1.65 37.88
C THR A 73 -1.55 2.82 36.93
N TYR A 74 -1.65 2.51 35.64
CA TYR A 74 -1.74 3.46 34.55
C TYR A 74 -2.77 2.99 33.51
N TYR A 75 -3.45 3.94 32.88
CA TYR A 75 -4.02 3.78 31.56
C TYR A 75 -2.93 3.99 30.51
N LEU A 76 -2.98 3.21 29.44
CA LEU A 76 -2.14 3.38 28.24
C LEU A 76 -3.05 3.92 27.13
N LEU A 77 -2.88 5.18 26.74
CA LEU A 77 -3.75 5.86 25.78
C LEU A 77 -3.08 5.99 24.41
N ASP A 78 -3.78 5.59 23.35
CA ASP A 78 -3.45 5.97 21.97
C ASP A 78 -4.42 7.03 21.44
N SER A 79 -4.45 7.24 20.11
CA SER A 79 -5.37 8.17 19.46
C SER A 79 -6.82 7.66 19.38
N SER A 80 -7.05 6.37 19.60
CA SER A 80 -8.36 5.71 19.54
C SER A 80 -9.03 5.71 20.91
N ASP A 81 -8.37 5.15 21.94
CA ASP A 81 -8.80 5.15 23.35
C ASP A 81 -7.70 4.51 24.23
N LYS A 82 -8.08 3.98 25.40
CA LYS A 82 -7.23 3.18 26.27
C LYS A 82 -7.01 1.76 25.72
N LEU A 83 -5.76 1.32 25.75
CA LEU A 83 -5.39 -0.07 25.65
C LEU A 83 -6.10 -0.88 26.75
N SER A 84 -6.78 -1.93 26.36
CA SER A 84 -7.63 -2.76 27.21
C SER A 84 -7.61 -4.23 26.77
N ALA A 85 -8.08 -5.14 27.62
CA ALA A 85 -8.26 -6.55 27.25
C ALA A 85 -9.26 -7.27 28.15
N THR A 86 -9.83 -8.37 27.66
CA THR A 86 -10.73 -9.26 28.43
C THR A 86 -10.08 -10.61 28.59
N VAL A 87 -9.92 -11.17 29.79
CA VAL A 87 -9.21 -12.46 30.01
C VAL A 87 -10.03 -13.65 29.48
N PRO A 88 -9.48 -14.59 28.66
CA PRO A 88 -8.10 -14.73 28.16
C PRO A 88 -7.90 -14.23 26.70
N GLU A 89 -8.81 -13.39 26.19
CA GLU A 89 -8.86 -12.85 24.83
C GLU A 89 -7.63 -12.01 24.40
N ARG A 90 -7.67 -11.47 23.17
CA ARG A 90 -6.55 -10.69 22.61
C ARG A 90 -6.51 -9.27 23.18
N LEU A 91 -5.41 -8.57 22.96
CA LEU A 91 -5.28 -7.15 23.29
C LEU A 91 -6.15 -6.30 22.36
N LEU A 92 -6.85 -5.36 22.95
CA LEU A 92 -7.71 -4.40 22.28
C LEU A 92 -7.31 -2.98 22.69
N SER A 93 -7.71 -2.01 21.91
CA SER A 93 -7.55 -0.58 22.23
C SER A 93 -8.88 0.13 22.38
N ASN A 94 -9.99 -0.60 22.26
CA ASN A 94 -11.33 -0.09 22.42
C ASN A 94 -12.28 -1.18 22.97
N GLY A 95 -12.63 -1.07 24.26
CA GLY A 95 -13.73 -1.86 24.82
C GLY A 95 -13.37 -3.23 25.41
N GLY A 96 -12.11 -3.46 25.82
CA GLY A 96 -11.77 -4.58 26.70
C GLY A 96 -12.29 -4.37 28.14
N MET A 97 -12.49 -5.46 28.88
CA MET A 97 -13.02 -5.41 30.27
C MET A 97 -12.06 -4.75 31.27
N TYR A 98 -10.76 -4.90 31.07
CA TYR A 98 -9.73 -4.38 31.96
C TYR A 98 -8.83 -3.40 31.20
N GLU A 99 -8.54 -2.26 31.81
CA GLU A 99 -7.85 -1.12 31.19
C GLU A 99 -6.66 -0.59 32.02
N GLU A 100 -6.44 -1.15 33.21
CA GLU A 100 -5.38 -0.71 34.13
C GLU A 100 -4.13 -1.57 33.97
N TRP A 101 -2.98 -0.91 33.83
CA TRP A 101 -1.69 -1.53 33.56
C TRP A 101 -0.70 -1.18 34.66
N THR A 102 0.23 -2.08 34.97
CA THR A 102 1.37 -1.81 35.84
C THR A 102 2.66 -2.33 35.21
N PHE A 103 3.77 -1.70 35.58
CA PHE A 103 5.09 -1.95 35.00
C PHE A 103 6.07 -2.24 36.13
N THR A 104 6.66 -3.43 36.12
CA THR A 104 7.69 -3.82 37.09
C THR A 104 9.03 -3.85 36.38
N ALA A 105 10.00 -3.10 36.89
CA ALA A 105 11.34 -3.09 36.33
C ALA A 105 11.97 -4.49 36.42
N ALA A 106 12.60 -4.91 35.33
CA ALA A 106 13.43 -6.10 35.24
C ALA A 106 14.90 -5.67 35.05
N GLU A 107 15.71 -6.48 34.37
CA GLU A 107 17.13 -6.19 34.13
C GLU A 107 17.33 -5.31 32.89
N ASN A 108 18.47 -4.60 32.82
CA ASN A 108 18.92 -3.88 31.62
C ASN A 108 17.91 -2.86 31.04
N GLY A 109 17.10 -2.20 31.89
CA GLY A 109 16.13 -1.20 31.44
C GLY A 109 14.85 -1.78 30.83
N THR A 110 14.62 -3.08 31.00
CA THR A 110 13.39 -3.75 30.56
C THR A 110 12.33 -3.83 31.66
N TYR A 111 11.10 -4.13 31.28
CA TYR A 111 9.94 -4.16 32.17
C TYR A 111 9.04 -5.36 31.88
N ASN A 112 8.52 -5.95 32.94
CA ASN A 112 7.32 -6.77 32.89
C ASN A 112 6.10 -5.83 32.78
N VAL A 113 5.29 -5.99 31.73
CA VAL A 113 4.06 -5.22 31.50
C VAL A 113 2.86 -6.08 31.89
N ALA A 114 2.06 -5.64 32.86
CA ALA A 114 0.97 -6.44 33.40
C ALA A 114 -0.37 -5.70 33.36
N LEU A 115 -1.40 -6.40 32.90
CA LEU A 115 -2.79 -5.96 33.00
C LEU A 115 -3.35 -6.34 34.38
N ARG A 116 -4.01 -5.40 35.04
CA ARG A 116 -4.72 -5.62 36.30
C ARG A 116 -6.15 -6.07 36.04
N ASN A 117 -6.49 -7.26 36.54
CA ASN A 117 -7.87 -7.68 36.72
C ASN A 117 -8.41 -7.03 38.01
N SER A 118 -9.08 -5.89 37.88
CA SER A 118 -9.62 -5.12 39.00
C SER A 118 -10.69 -5.88 39.79
N GLY A 119 -11.40 -6.83 39.16
CA GLY A 119 -12.44 -7.63 39.81
C GLY A 119 -11.94 -8.64 40.84
N VAL A 120 -10.69 -9.12 40.70
CA VAL A 120 -10.09 -10.10 41.62
C VAL A 120 -8.70 -9.70 42.13
N ASN A 121 -8.28 -8.46 41.84
CA ASN A 121 -6.96 -7.91 42.20
C ASN A 121 -5.79 -8.81 41.80
N ALA A 122 -5.87 -9.42 40.62
CA ALA A 122 -4.83 -10.26 40.02
C ALA A 122 -4.18 -9.56 38.83
N TYR A 123 -2.99 -10.03 38.45
CA TYR A 123 -2.24 -9.51 37.31
C TYR A 123 -1.98 -10.61 36.29
N THR A 124 -2.02 -10.24 35.02
CA THR A 124 -1.56 -11.10 33.92
C THR A 124 -0.59 -10.32 33.05
N TYR A 125 0.52 -10.93 32.69
CA TYR A 125 1.68 -10.31 32.07
C TYR A 125 1.67 -10.50 30.56
N LEU A 126 2.09 -9.50 29.79
CA LEU A 126 2.21 -9.60 28.35
C LEU A 126 3.42 -10.46 27.97
N GLU A 127 3.20 -11.44 27.09
CA GLU A 127 4.22 -12.34 26.58
C GLU A 127 3.99 -12.63 25.09
N TYR A 128 5.03 -12.57 24.28
CA TYR A 128 4.97 -13.01 22.89
C TYR A 128 5.01 -14.55 22.78
N SER A 129 4.14 -15.11 21.96
CA SER A 129 4.10 -16.55 21.71
C SER A 129 4.55 -16.90 20.30
N ASP A 130 5.66 -17.65 20.18
CA ASP A 130 6.11 -18.20 18.89
C ASP A 130 5.07 -19.16 18.27
N LEU A 131 4.21 -19.77 19.10
CA LEU A 131 3.20 -20.72 18.63
C LEU A 131 2.08 -20.01 17.87
N THR A 132 1.65 -18.85 18.34
CA THR A 132 0.53 -18.10 17.74
C THR A 132 0.99 -16.92 16.89
N GLY A 133 2.24 -16.48 17.04
CA GLY A 133 2.75 -15.25 16.45
C GLY A 133 2.06 -14.00 17.01
N ASP A 134 1.66 -14.03 18.28
CA ASP A 134 0.86 -12.95 18.90
C ASP A 134 1.26 -12.69 20.36
N VAL A 135 0.79 -11.57 20.90
CA VAL A 135 0.93 -11.20 22.32
C VAL A 135 -0.19 -11.87 23.11
N LEU A 136 0.21 -12.79 23.99
CA LEU A 136 -0.65 -13.48 24.93
C LEU A 136 -0.50 -12.89 26.33
N ARG A 137 -1.32 -13.39 27.25
CA ARG A 137 -1.26 -13.06 28.67
C ARG A 137 -0.89 -14.27 29.50
N ASN A 138 0.14 -14.11 30.31
CA ASN A 138 0.65 -15.12 31.23
C ASN A 138 0.20 -14.80 32.66
N PRO A 139 -0.45 -15.72 33.39
CA PRO A 139 -0.82 -15.50 34.79
C PRO A 139 0.37 -15.55 35.76
N LEU A 140 1.52 -16.08 35.32
CA LEU A 140 2.73 -16.16 36.13
C LEU A 140 3.63 -14.96 35.85
N ALA A 141 4.20 -14.40 36.91
CA ALA A 141 5.18 -13.32 36.81
C ALA A 141 6.42 -13.81 36.03
N PRO A 142 6.79 -13.15 34.91
CA PRO A 142 7.92 -13.57 34.11
C PRO A 142 9.25 -13.32 34.81
N SER A 143 10.21 -14.21 34.55
CA SER A 143 11.62 -13.99 34.87
C SER A 143 12.21 -12.91 33.97
N ALA A 144 13.16 -12.12 34.47
CA ALA A 144 13.91 -11.16 33.66
C ALA A 144 14.67 -11.81 32.47
N SER A 145 14.97 -13.11 32.57
CA SER A 145 15.60 -13.88 31.50
C SER A 145 14.64 -14.26 30.35
N ASP A 146 13.33 -14.13 30.55
CA ASP A 146 12.33 -14.49 29.54
C ASP A 146 12.07 -13.32 28.59
N GLN A 147 12.89 -13.22 27.55
CA GLN A 147 12.84 -12.13 26.57
C GLN A 147 11.48 -11.99 25.85
N LYS A 148 10.65 -13.04 25.82
CA LYS A 148 9.32 -12.98 25.21
C LYS A 148 8.35 -12.15 26.03
N ALA A 149 8.57 -12.06 27.33
CA ALA A 149 7.77 -11.28 28.27
C ALA A 149 8.46 -9.99 28.74
N GLN A 150 9.64 -9.67 28.20
CA GLN A 150 10.34 -8.42 28.48
C GLN A 150 10.02 -7.34 27.45
N TRP A 151 9.82 -6.12 27.95
CA TRP A 151 9.41 -4.97 27.16
C TRP A 151 10.28 -3.75 27.44
N GLU A 152 10.53 -2.95 26.41
CA GLU A 152 11.25 -1.68 26.49
C GLU A 152 10.30 -0.52 26.19
N PHE A 153 10.39 0.55 26.98
CA PHE A 153 9.68 1.80 26.73
C PHE A 153 10.61 2.74 25.97
N VAL A 154 10.36 2.90 24.67
CA VAL A 154 11.15 3.76 23.79
C VAL A 154 10.47 5.12 23.68
N SER A 155 11.19 6.20 23.96
CA SER A 155 10.62 7.56 23.86
C SER A 155 10.34 7.95 22.42
N ALA A 156 9.49 8.96 22.23
CA ALA A 156 9.28 9.55 20.90
C ALA A 156 10.55 10.13 20.27
N ASN A 157 11.52 10.58 21.07
CA ASN A 157 12.79 11.11 20.57
C ASN A 157 13.75 10.00 20.12
N ASP A 158 13.66 8.82 20.74
CA ASP A 158 14.52 7.69 20.41
C ASP A 158 13.91 6.79 19.34
N TYR A 159 12.59 6.81 19.20
CA TYR A 159 11.87 6.00 18.22
C TYR A 159 12.19 6.43 16.79
N VAL A 160 12.61 5.46 15.99
CA VAL A 160 12.90 5.64 14.57
C VAL A 160 11.78 4.98 13.78
N VAL A 161 11.08 5.77 12.96
CA VAL A 161 10.04 5.26 12.06
C VAL A 161 10.69 4.24 11.11
N PRO A 162 10.18 2.99 11.05
CA PRO A 162 10.78 1.96 10.20
C PRO A 162 10.60 2.30 8.72
N THR A 163 11.56 1.86 7.91
CA THR A 163 11.49 1.99 6.45
C THR A 163 10.83 0.77 5.82
N LEU A 164 9.83 1.00 4.97
CA LEU A 164 9.17 0.01 4.14
C LEU A 164 9.58 0.20 2.69
N THR A 165 10.07 -0.85 2.03
CA THR A 165 10.32 -0.80 0.59
C THR A 165 9.21 -1.53 -0.16
N LEU A 166 8.58 -0.83 -1.11
CA LEU A 166 7.54 -1.36 -1.99
C LEU A 166 8.07 -1.43 -3.41
N LYS A 167 8.13 -2.62 -4.01
CA LYS A 167 8.76 -2.83 -5.31
C LYS A 167 7.78 -3.28 -6.36
N GLU A 168 7.79 -2.61 -7.51
CA GLU A 168 6.92 -2.99 -8.64
C GLU A 168 7.21 -4.40 -9.15
N GLY A 169 8.39 -4.95 -8.85
CA GLY A 169 8.80 -6.31 -9.20
C GLY A 169 8.26 -7.42 -8.30
N ASP A 170 7.64 -7.08 -7.16
CA ASP A 170 7.17 -8.08 -6.20
C ASP A 170 5.93 -8.83 -6.71
N THR A 171 5.83 -10.12 -6.39
CA THR A 171 4.69 -11.00 -6.76
C THR A 171 3.67 -11.17 -5.63
N SER A 172 3.89 -10.50 -4.50
CA SER A 172 3.06 -10.60 -3.30
C SER A 172 3.02 -9.26 -2.58
N TYR A 173 1.88 -8.96 -1.97
CA TYR A 173 1.70 -7.79 -1.13
C TYR A 173 1.01 -8.22 0.16
N SER A 174 1.53 -7.75 1.29
CA SER A 174 0.87 -7.86 2.58
C SER A 174 0.70 -6.46 3.14
N ARG A 175 -0.50 -6.14 3.62
CA ARG A 175 -0.80 -4.80 4.13
C ARG A 175 0.06 -4.49 5.36
N PRO A 176 0.95 -3.49 5.30
CA PRO A 176 1.69 -3.03 6.48
C PRO A 176 0.73 -2.46 7.54
N ILE A 177 1.09 -2.65 8.81
CA ILE A 177 0.33 -2.13 9.95
C ILE A 177 1.20 -1.14 10.71
N GLY A 178 0.68 0.08 10.89
CA GLY A 178 1.37 1.20 11.52
C GLY A 178 1.86 2.25 10.51
N THR A 179 2.84 3.04 10.95
CA THR A 179 3.42 4.16 10.20
C THR A 179 4.83 3.82 9.74
N PHE A 180 5.16 4.12 8.47
CA PHE A 180 6.44 3.81 7.84
C PHE A 180 6.95 4.99 7.01
N ASN A 181 8.26 5.11 6.90
CA ASN A 181 8.87 5.82 5.78
C ASN A 181 8.90 4.86 4.59
N VAL A 182 8.42 5.27 3.42
CA VAL A 182 8.26 4.39 2.26
C VAL A 182 9.28 4.72 1.19
N LEU A 183 10.02 3.70 0.77
CA LEU A 183 10.79 3.69 -0.47
C LEU A 183 9.95 3.01 -1.56
N PHE A 184 9.40 3.81 -2.45
CA PHE A 184 8.51 3.36 -3.52
C PHE A 184 9.29 3.18 -4.83
N GLN A 185 9.59 1.92 -5.15
CA GLN A 185 10.36 1.53 -6.34
C GLN A 185 9.43 1.31 -7.53
N ARG A 186 9.24 2.37 -8.30
CA ARG A 186 8.39 2.40 -9.49
C ARG A 186 9.11 3.08 -10.66
N SER A 187 9.19 2.39 -11.78
CA SER A 187 9.67 2.98 -13.03
C SER A 187 8.57 3.84 -13.66
N LEU A 188 8.83 5.14 -13.79
CA LEU A 188 7.94 6.11 -14.44
C LEU A 188 8.62 6.75 -15.65
N ALA A 189 7.90 6.84 -16.76
CA ALA A 189 8.34 7.61 -17.92
C ALA A 189 8.08 9.11 -17.66
N LEU A 190 9.13 9.92 -17.63
CA LEU A 190 8.99 11.37 -17.45
C LEU A 190 8.31 12.03 -18.64
N ASN A 191 7.50 13.05 -18.34
CA ASN A 191 6.76 13.83 -19.33
C ASN A 191 5.92 12.93 -20.26
N MET A 192 5.37 11.86 -19.69
CA MET A 192 4.50 10.91 -20.35
C MET A 192 3.43 10.42 -19.37
N TRP A 193 2.30 9.98 -19.90
CA TRP A 193 1.25 9.33 -19.10
C TRP A 193 1.71 7.97 -18.61
N ASN A 194 1.64 7.80 -17.29
CA ASN A 194 1.80 6.54 -16.59
C ASN A 194 0.49 6.24 -15.87
N THR A 195 0.19 4.98 -15.62
CA THR A 195 -0.82 4.63 -14.61
C THR A 195 -0.20 4.73 -13.21
N LEU A 196 -1.00 4.78 -12.16
CA LEU A 196 -0.56 4.73 -10.77
C LEU A 196 -1.65 4.10 -9.92
N CYS A 197 -1.32 3.07 -9.14
CA CYS A 197 -2.19 2.50 -8.11
C CYS A 197 -1.34 2.24 -6.86
N CYS A 198 -1.33 3.19 -5.95
CA CYS A 198 -0.48 3.17 -4.77
C CYS A 198 -1.21 2.53 -3.58
N PRO A 199 -0.59 1.67 -2.75
CA PRO A 199 -1.27 1.10 -1.58
C PRO A 199 -1.42 2.08 -0.40
N PHE A 200 -1.08 3.36 -0.57
CA PHE A 200 -1.21 4.39 0.46
C PHE A 200 -1.59 5.73 -0.17
N ARG A 201 -2.16 6.64 0.64
CA ARG A 201 -2.50 7.98 0.16
C ARG A 201 -1.25 8.79 -0.16
N ILE A 202 -1.31 9.58 -1.23
CA ILE A 202 -0.30 10.58 -1.54
C ILE A 202 -0.96 11.96 -1.43
N SER A 203 -0.55 12.73 -0.43
CA SER A 203 -1.04 14.11 -0.28
C SER A 203 -0.55 15.01 -1.42
N ALA A 204 -1.22 16.14 -1.66
CA ALA A 204 -0.79 17.09 -2.68
C ALA A 204 0.66 17.56 -2.53
N ALA A 205 1.10 17.83 -1.29
CA ALA A 205 2.49 18.20 -1.03
C ALA A 205 3.48 17.08 -1.41
N GLN A 206 3.19 15.83 -1.04
CA GLN A 206 4.02 14.68 -1.39
C GLN A 206 4.01 14.41 -2.90
N LEU A 207 2.86 14.55 -3.55
CA LEU A 207 2.70 14.37 -5.00
C LEU A 207 3.64 15.31 -5.77
N ARG A 208 3.61 16.60 -5.44
CA ARG A 208 4.47 17.62 -6.06
C ARG A 208 5.93 17.40 -5.74
N ASN A 209 6.25 17.12 -4.47
CA ASN A 209 7.62 16.88 -4.04
C ASN A 209 8.26 15.68 -4.77
N GLN A 210 7.51 14.59 -4.96
CA GLN A 210 8.03 13.36 -5.56
C GLN A 210 7.95 13.35 -7.09
N PHE A 211 6.86 13.84 -7.68
CA PHE A 211 6.64 13.74 -9.13
C PHE A 211 6.82 15.05 -9.89
N GLY A 212 7.10 16.16 -9.20
CA GLY A 212 7.40 17.49 -9.77
C GLY A 212 6.25 18.48 -9.60
N ASP A 213 6.58 19.77 -9.52
CA ASP A 213 5.60 20.84 -9.28
C ASP A 213 4.54 20.94 -10.38
N ASP A 214 4.92 20.62 -11.62
CA ASP A 214 4.03 20.63 -12.79
C ASP A 214 3.42 19.25 -13.10
N CYS A 215 3.49 18.29 -12.16
CA CYS A 215 2.89 16.97 -12.39
C CYS A 215 1.37 17.05 -12.57
N VAL A 216 0.78 16.09 -13.29
CA VAL A 216 -0.67 16.01 -13.43
C VAL A 216 -1.13 14.65 -12.95
N LEU A 217 -2.09 14.64 -12.03
CA LEU A 217 -2.77 13.43 -11.58
C LEU A 217 -4.23 13.51 -12.03
N LEU A 218 -4.73 12.44 -12.63
CA LEU A 218 -6.09 12.35 -13.09
C LEU A 218 -6.80 11.13 -12.52
N GLU A 219 -8.02 11.35 -12.04
CA GLU A 219 -8.92 10.29 -11.60
C GLU A 219 -9.88 9.91 -12.74
N PHE A 220 -10.27 8.65 -12.81
CA PHE A 220 -11.29 8.17 -13.76
C PHE A 220 -12.69 8.55 -13.24
N THR A 221 -13.42 9.37 -13.99
CA THR A 221 -14.71 9.93 -13.52
C THR A 221 -15.92 9.53 -14.34
N GLY A 222 -15.72 8.93 -15.51
CA GLY A 222 -16.82 8.61 -16.40
C GLY A 222 -16.39 7.85 -17.63
N ALA A 223 -17.35 7.15 -18.23
CA ALA A 223 -17.21 6.59 -19.56
C ALA A 223 -18.52 6.75 -20.32
N THR A 224 -18.43 6.73 -21.63
CA THR A 224 -19.56 6.60 -22.55
C THR A 224 -19.29 5.42 -23.47
N ASP A 225 -20.18 5.16 -24.44
CA ASP A 225 -19.91 4.19 -25.48
C ASP A 225 -18.66 4.54 -26.33
N GLU A 226 -18.22 5.81 -26.37
CA GLU A 226 -17.11 6.23 -27.27
C GLU A 226 -15.88 6.77 -26.53
N THR A 227 -16.04 7.29 -25.31
CA THR A 227 -15.01 8.01 -24.55
C THR A 227 -14.85 7.47 -23.14
N ILE A 228 -13.63 7.61 -22.61
CA ILE A 228 -13.36 7.58 -21.17
C ILE A 228 -12.92 8.96 -20.70
N ASP A 229 -13.40 9.37 -19.54
CA ASP A 229 -13.25 10.71 -19.02
C ASP A 229 -12.43 10.70 -17.73
N PHE A 230 -11.47 11.60 -17.70
CA PHE A 230 -10.57 11.79 -16.57
C PHE A 230 -10.62 13.23 -16.07
N THR A 231 -10.60 13.42 -14.75
CA THR A 231 -10.62 14.74 -14.11
C THR A 231 -9.35 14.97 -13.29
N PRO A 232 -8.71 16.16 -13.35
CA PRO A 232 -7.57 16.47 -12.50
C PRO A 232 -7.90 16.44 -11.02
N VAL A 233 -7.01 15.82 -10.24
CA VAL A 233 -7.00 15.82 -8.78
C VAL A 233 -5.62 16.21 -8.27
N ASP A 234 -5.54 16.64 -7.02
CA ASP A 234 -4.28 17.06 -6.40
C ASP A 234 -3.68 16.01 -5.47
N SER A 235 -4.40 14.94 -5.17
CA SER A 235 -4.01 13.90 -4.22
C SER A 235 -4.51 12.53 -4.69
N ALA A 236 -3.81 11.48 -4.26
CA ALA A 236 -4.17 10.10 -4.56
C ALA A 236 -4.64 9.40 -3.29
N GLU A 237 -5.75 8.68 -3.38
CA GLU A 237 -6.25 7.83 -2.32
C GLU A 237 -5.62 6.43 -2.37
N ALA A 238 -5.54 5.78 -1.21
CA ALA A 238 -4.93 4.46 -1.09
C ALA A 238 -5.74 3.41 -1.89
N GLY A 239 -5.07 2.71 -2.80
CA GLY A 239 -5.63 1.63 -3.60
C GLY A 239 -6.47 2.07 -4.80
N ILE A 240 -6.58 3.37 -5.06
CA ILE A 240 -7.33 3.88 -6.21
C ILE A 240 -6.38 4.03 -7.43
N PRO A 241 -6.79 3.60 -8.63
CA PRO A 241 -6.02 3.78 -9.85
C PRO A 241 -6.19 5.20 -10.44
N TYR A 242 -5.08 5.78 -10.89
CA TYR A 242 -4.97 7.11 -11.49
C TYR A 242 -4.13 7.09 -12.77
N LEU A 243 -4.21 8.17 -13.56
CA LEU A 243 -3.17 8.54 -14.53
C LEU A 243 -2.27 9.61 -13.94
N LEU A 244 -0.97 9.45 -14.12
CA LEU A 244 0.08 10.34 -13.64
C LEU A 244 0.96 10.79 -14.80
N TRP A 245 1.15 12.09 -14.92
CA TRP A 245 2.17 12.74 -15.73
C TRP A 245 3.25 13.31 -14.81
N PRO A 246 4.38 12.61 -14.59
CA PRO A 246 5.46 13.10 -13.74
C PRO A 246 6.41 13.99 -14.55
N THR A 247 6.89 15.07 -13.93
CA THR A 247 7.89 15.99 -14.50
C THR A 247 9.25 15.90 -13.79
N LYS A 248 9.32 15.12 -12.71
CA LYS A 248 10.53 14.86 -11.92
C LYS A 248 10.74 13.36 -11.73
N ALA A 249 11.98 12.90 -11.86
CA ALA A 249 12.39 11.53 -11.52
C ALA A 249 12.71 11.39 -10.03
N ALA A 250 12.68 10.15 -9.54
CA ALA A 250 13.24 9.77 -8.26
C ALA A 250 14.66 10.33 -8.09
N SER A 251 14.97 10.89 -6.90
CA SER A 251 16.23 11.60 -6.63
C SER A 251 17.47 10.73 -6.79
N ASP A 252 17.35 9.44 -6.51
CA ASP A 252 18.41 8.42 -6.65
C ASP A 252 18.20 7.53 -7.89
N ASN A 253 17.34 7.96 -8.82
CA ASN A 253 16.85 7.21 -9.99
C ASN A 253 16.18 5.86 -9.66
N THR A 254 15.84 5.60 -8.39
CA THR A 254 15.36 4.28 -7.93
C THR A 254 14.10 4.38 -7.07
N ASN A 255 14.09 5.27 -6.08
CA ASN A 255 13.08 5.35 -5.03
C ASN A 255 12.41 6.73 -5.03
N TYR A 256 11.08 6.73 -5.07
CA TYR A 256 10.30 7.87 -4.58
C TYR A 256 10.10 7.71 -3.07
N GLU A 257 10.31 8.79 -2.32
CA GLU A 257 10.37 8.73 -0.85
C GLU A 257 9.13 9.38 -0.21
N PHE A 258 8.48 8.67 0.70
CA PHE A 258 7.31 9.19 1.40
C PHE A 258 7.47 9.01 2.91
N ASP A 259 7.52 10.11 3.64
CA ASP A 259 7.66 10.06 5.10
C ASP A 259 6.31 9.84 5.79
N ASN A 260 6.35 9.13 6.93
CA ASN A 260 5.24 8.97 7.85
C ASN A 260 3.92 8.47 7.21
N VAL A 261 4.04 7.52 6.28
CA VAL A 261 2.91 6.89 5.59
C VAL A 261 2.21 5.90 6.52
N SER A 262 0.89 6.01 6.61
CA SER A 262 0.01 5.08 7.33
C SER A 262 -1.30 4.88 6.53
N GLY A 263 -2.19 4.02 7.02
CA GLY A 263 -3.49 3.80 6.36
C GLY A 263 -3.38 3.04 5.03
N PHE A 264 -2.49 2.04 4.96
CA PHE A 264 -2.32 1.25 3.75
C PHE A 264 -3.58 0.47 3.38
N ALA A 265 -3.91 0.42 2.08
CA ALA A 265 -5.02 -0.36 1.55
C ALA A 265 -4.70 -1.87 1.57
N GLU A 266 -5.72 -2.70 1.79
CA GLU A 266 -5.56 -4.17 1.80
C GLU A 266 -5.43 -4.73 0.38
N ALA A 267 -6.14 -4.13 -0.56
CA ALA A 267 -6.12 -4.43 -1.98
C ALA A 267 -6.44 -3.15 -2.78
N PRO A 268 -6.12 -3.12 -4.09
CA PRO A 268 -6.67 -2.10 -4.98
C PRO A 268 -8.20 -2.11 -4.96
N THR A 269 -8.81 -0.95 -5.18
CA THR A 269 -10.27 -0.83 -5.36
C THR A 269 -10.55 -0.45 -6.80
N ASP A 270 -11.33 -1.28 -7.47
CA ASP A 270 -11.76 -1.05 -8.85
C ASP A 270 -12.69 0.18 -8.93
N VAL A 271 -12.47 1.02 -9.93
CA VAL A 271 -13.31 2.19 -10.21
C VAL A 271 -14.12 1.92 -11.47
N ARG A 272 -15.46 1.93 -11.37
CA ARG A 272 -16.35 1.51 -12.45
C ARG A 272 -17.28 2.63 -12.90
N HIS A 273 -17.33 2.88 -14.20
CA HIS A 273 -18.25 3.81 -14.85
C HIS A 273 -18.76 3.23 -16.17
N GLU A 274 -20.08 3.21 -16.37
CA GLU A 274 -20.74 2.86 -17.64
C GLU A 274 -20.18 1.61 -18.37
N GLY A 275 -19.87 0.54 -17.61
CA GLY A 275 -19.37 -0.73 -18.17
C GLY A 275 -17.87 -0.76 -18.46
N ILE A 276 -17.13 0.28 -18.06
CA ILE A 276 -15.67 0.32 -18.03
C ILE A 276 -15.21 0.28 -16.57
N THR A 277 -14.22 -0.56 -16.28
CA THR A 277 -13.60 -0.70 -14.97
C THR A 277 -12.12 -0.35 -15.06
N PHE A 278 -11.67 0.60 -14.24
CA PHE A 278 -10.26 0.90 -14.04
C PHE A 278 -9.73 0.04 -12.88
N ILE A 279 -8.81 -0.86 -13.20
CA ILE A 279 -8.33 -1.91 -12.30
C ILE A 279 -6.88 -1.61 -11.95
N GLY A 280 -6.60 -1.48 -10.65
CA GLY A 280 -5.24 -1.31 -10.13
C GLY A 280 -4.59 -2.62 -9.70
N THR A 281 -3.26 -2.65 -9.63
CA THR A 281 -2.48 -3.76 -9.09
C THR A 281 -1.44 -3.27 -8.10
N PHE A 282 -1.17 -4.01 -7.03
CA PHE A 282 -0.03 -3.73 -6.14
C PHE A 282 1.20 -4.57 -6.46
N VAL A 283 1.03 -5.67 -7.21
CA VAL A 283 2.07 -6.66 -7.48
C VAL A 283 2.13 -6.98 -8.97
N LYS A 284 3.19 -7.67 -9.37
CA LYS A 284 3.28 -8.26 -10.71
C LYS A 284 2.08 -9.19 -10.96
N GLY A 285 1.53 -9.09 -12.15
CA GLY A 285 0.47 -9.95 -12.63
C GLY A 285 0.39 -9.98 -14.14
N THR A 286 -0.72 -10.50 -14.65
CA THR A 286 -1.00 -10.59 -16.07
C THR A 286 -2.26 -9.79 -16.37
N VAL A 287 -2.18 -8.92 -17.37
CA VAL A 287 -3.33 -8.23 -17.93
C VAL A 287 -3.88 -9.09 -19.06
N PRO A 288 -5.18 -9.45 -19.02
CA PRO A 288 -5.76 -10.31 -20.04
C PRO A 288 -5.83 -9.62 -21.41
N ALA A 289 -5.81 -10.41 -22.47
CA ALA A 289 -6.20 -9.96 -23.80
C ALA A 289 -7.54 -9.21 -23.74
N ARG A 290 -7.72 -8.20 -24.63
CA ARG A 290 -8.89 -7.32 -24.70
C ARG A 290 -8.98 -6.23 -23.63
N ALA A 291 -8.04 -6.18 -22.68
CA ALA A 291 -7.89 -5.03 -21.80
C ALA A 291 -7.29 -3.82 -22.54
N TYR A 292 -7.42 -2.62 -21.96
CA TYR A 292 -6.75 -1.42 -22.45
C TYR A 292 -5.64 -0.97 -21.50
N VAL A 293 -4.48 -0.61 -22.05
CA VAL A 293 -3.28 -0.22 -21.30
C VAL A 293 -2.66 1.06 -21.84
N TRP A 294 -2.10 1.91 -20.97
CA TRP A 294 -1.36 3.10 -21.40
C TRP A 294 0.12 2.78 -21.63
N SER A 295 0.64 3.24 -22.77
CA SER A 295 2.07 3.22 -23.08
C SER A 295 2.39 4.33 -24.07
N GLN A 296 3.52 5.03 -23.93
CA GLN A 296 3.97 6.06 -24.88
C GLN A 296 2.87 7.09 -25.23
N ASN A 297 2.15 7.58 -24.22
CA ASN A 297 1.00 8.52 -24.34
C ASN A 297 -0.20 8.01 -25.14
N LYS A 298 -0.25 6.72 -25.47
CA LYS A 298 -1.33 6.07 -26.20
C LYS A 298 -2.03 5.04 -25.34
N LEU A 299 -3.33 4.91 -25.55
CA LEU A 299 -4.12 3.82 -25.00
C LEU A 299 -4.15 2.68 -26.02
N TYR A 300 -3.71 1.49 -25.59
CA TYR A 300 -3.62 0.31 -26.43
C TYR A 300 -4.66 -0.72 -26.05
N HIS A 301 -5.42 -1.23 -27.01
CA HIS A 301 -6.30 -2.37 -26.82
C HIS A 301 -5.54 -3.68 -27.12
N LEU A 302 -5.41 -4.53 -26.11
CA LEU A 302 -4.56 -5.73 -26.16
C LEU A 302 -5.18 -6.84 -27.02
N THR A 303 -4.36 -7.48 -27.86
CA THR A 303 -4.75 -8.67 -28.64
C THR A 303 -4.34 -10.00 -27.98
N SER A 304 -3.47 -9.93 -26.97
CA SER A 304 -2.98 -11.06 -26.19
C SER A 304 -2.71 -10.61 -24.75
N ASP A 305 -2.58 -11.57 -23.85
CA ASP A 305 -2.17 -11.30 -22.48
C ASP A 305 -0.81 -10.58 -22.44
N MET A 306 -0.62 -9.73 -21.43
CA MET A 306 0.60 -8.94 -21.23
C MET A 306 1.01 -8.97 -19.76
N ASP A 307 2.31 -9.11 -19.49
CA ASP A 307 2.85 -8.93 -18.14
C ASP A 307 2.69 -7.49 -17.67
N LEU A 308 2.28 -7.31 -16.42
CA LEU A 308 2.16 -6.01 -15.78
C LEU A 308 2.87 -6.02 -14.44
N TYR A 309 3.80 -5.09 -14.26
CA TYR A 309 4.45 -4.86 -12.97
C TYR A 309 3.51 -4.18 -11.97
N GLY A 310 3.82 -4.28 -10.68
CA GLY A 310 3.03 -3.73 -9.59
C GLY A 310 2.85 -2.21 -9.64
N PHE A 311 1.91 -1.75 -8.83
CA PHE A 311 1.45 -0.37 -8.67
C PHE A 311 0.91 0.28 -9.96
N ARG A 312 0.60 -0.53 -10.99
CA ARG A 312 0.06 -0.10 -12.29
C ARG A 312 -1.44 -0.36 -12.35
N SER A 313 -2.03 0.10 -13.44
CA SER A 313 -3.46 -0.03 -13.69
C SER A 313 -3.73 -0.35 -15.16
N TYR A 314 -4.89 -0.91 -15.45
CA TYR A 314 -5.42 -1.14 -16.80
C TYR A 314 -6.93 -0.97 -16.80
N MET A 315 -7.54 -0.78 -17.97
CA MET A 315 -8.99 -0.68 -18.12
C MET A 315 -9.56 -1.98 -18.68
N TRP A 316 -10.76 -2.33 -18.23
CA TRP A 316 -11.53 -3.47 -18.70
C TRP A 316 -12.93 -3.06 -19.09
N GLU A 317 -13.41 -3.56 -20.23
CA GLU A 317 -14.78 -3.38 -20.70
C GLU A 317 -15.62 -4.62 -20.35
N ASP A 318 -16.66 -4.45 -19.53
CA ASP A 318 -17.49 -5.53 -19.02
C ASP A 318 -18.29 -6.27 -20.10
N ALA A 319 -18.61 -5.58 -21.21
CA ALA A 319 -19.37 -6.14 -22.31
C ALA A 319 -18.53 -7.12 -23.15
N THR A 320 -19.13 -8.26 -23.51
CA THR A 320 -18.54 -9.24 -24.42
C THR A 320 -18.88 -8.90 -25.87
N GLY A 321 -17.87 -8.79 -26.75
CA GLY A 321 -18.07 -8.98 -28.20
C GLY A 321 -17.73 -7.83 -29.15
N GLN A 322 -17.51 -6.58 -28.73
CA GLN A 322 -16.90 -5.51 -29.55
C GLN A 322 -16.23 -4.47 -28.62
N SER A 323 -15.05 -3.97 -28.98
CA SER A 323 -14.42 -2.81 -28.32
C SER A 323 -15.16 -1.56 -28.78
N LYS A 324 -15.87 -0.87 -27.87
CA LYS A 324 -16.62 0.35 -28.20
C LYS A 324 -15.79 1.63 -28.06
N LEU A 325 -14.77 1.59 -27.21
CA LEU A 325 -13.92 2.76 -26.96
C LEU A 325 -13.13 3.13 -28.23
N SER A 326 -13.31 4.38 -28.67
CA SER A 326 -12.58 4.93 -29.82
C SER A 326 -11.69 6.11 -29.43
N ASN A 327 -11.94 6.75 -28.29
CA ASN A 327 -11.22 7.94 -27.84
C ASN A 327 -11.17 8.05 -26.30
N TRP A 328 -10.39 9.02 -25.81
CA TRP A 328 -10.34 9.39 -24.38
C TRP A 328 -10.25 10.92 -24.24
N THR A 329 -10.75 11.45 -23.12
CA THR A 329 -10.81 12.91 -22.87
C THR A 329 -10.28 13.26 -21.47
N ILE A 330 -9.77 14.48 -21.31
CA ILE A 330 -9.37 15.05 -20.02
C ILE A 330 -10.21 16.30 -19.79
N GLY A 331 -11.00 16.31 -18.71
CA GLY A 331 -11.86 17.44 -18.35
C GLY A 331 -12.88 17.82 -19.41
N GLY A 332 -13.36 16.85 -20.20
CA GLY A 332 -14.30 17.07 -21.31
C GLY A 332 -13.69 17.73 -22.55
N SER A 333 -12.40 18.04 -22.55
CA SER A 333 -11.64 18.42 -23.74
C SER A 333 -10.96 17.17 -24.32
N THR A 334 -11.01 16.97 -25.64
CA THR A 334 -10.38 15.81 -26.29
C THR A 334 -8.88 15.82 -25.99
N ALA A 335 -8.46 14.95 -25.08
CA ALA A 335 -7.07 14.75 -24.76
C ALA A 335 -6.40 14.07 -25.94
N ILE A 336 -5.26 14.62 -26.31
CA ILE A 336 -4.51 14.31 -27.52
C ILE A 336 -3.90 12.89 -27.40
N ASP A 337 -4.57 11.91 -28.01
CA ASP A 337 -4.04 10.83 -28.87
C ASP A 337 -5.01 9.63 -28.83
N GLY A 338 -5.68 9.32 -29.94
CA GLY A 338 -6.70 8.27 -29.99
C GLY A 338 -6.19 6.87 -29.61
N ILE A 339 -7.13 5.94 -29.41
CA ILE A 339 -6.82 4.55 -29.06
C ILE A 339 -6.11 3.87 -30.24
N VAL A 340 -4.96 3.25 -29.97
CA VAL A 340 -4.17 2.53 -30.97
C VAL A 340 -4.36 1.04 -30.74
N GLU A 341 -4.80 0.29 -31.76
CA GLU A 341 -4.66 -1.17 -31.68
C GLU A 341 -3.16 -1.49 -31.58
N SER A 342 -2.73 -2.17 -30.51
CA SER A 342 -1.33 -2.58 -30.38
C SER A 342 -0.96 -3.44 -31.57
N PHE A 343 0.14 -3.12 -32.24
CA PHE A 343 0.74 -4.04 -33.19
C PHE A 343 1.11 -5.30 -32.42
N ASP A 344 0.56 -6.44 -32.84
CA ASP A 344 1.15 -7.73 -32.50
C ASP A 344 2.67 -7.62 -32.78
N THR A 345 3.52 -8.20 -31.92
CA THR A 345 4.98 -8.18 -32.12
C THR A 345 5.41 -8.88 -33.42
N LYS A 346 4.45 -9.48 -34.13
CA LYS A 346 4.59 -10.02 -35.47
C LYS A 346 4.59 -8.91 -36.53
N PRO A 347 5.63 -8.84 -37.38
CA PRO A 347 5.68 -7.87 -38.45
C PRO A 347 4.62 -8.16 -39.53
N TYR A 348 3.97 -7.11 -40.01
CA TYR A 348 2.98 -7.18 -41.09
C TYR A 348 3.34 -6.25 -42.25
N ASP A 349 2.80 -6.57 -43.43
CA ASP A 349 2.76 -5.61 -44.53
C ASP A 349 1.68 -4.55 -44.27
N ILE A 350 2.02 -3.30 -44.59
CA ILE A 350 1.18 -2.12 -44.42
C ILE A 350 0.74 -1.64 -45.80
N TYR A 351 -0.56 -1.40 -45.97
CA TYR A 351 -1.17 -0.93 -47.21
C TYR A 351 -1.85 0.43 -46.99
N ASN A 352 -1.96 1.25 -48.03
CA ASN A 352 -2.83 2.43 -48.02
C ASN A 352 -4.28 2.05 -48.39
N LEU A 353 -5.20 3.01 -48.39
CA LEU A 353 -6.61 2.77 -48.72
C LEU A 353 -6.87 2.34 -50.16
N ASN A 354 -5.91 2.56 -51.05
CA ASN A 354 -5.99 2.11 -52.45
C ASN A 354 -5.47 0.66 -52.60
N GLY A 355 -5.16 -0.03 -51.49
CA GLY A 355 -4.62 -1.39 -51.50
C GLY A 355 -3.16 -1.47 -51.94
N GLN A 356 -2.45 -0.34 -52.03
CA GLN A 356 -1.03 -0.33 -52.38
C GLN A 356 -0.19 -0.60 -51.14
N LYS A 357 0.76 -1.53 -51.23
CA LYS A 357 1.71 -1.83 -50.16
C LYS A 357 2.68 -0.64 -50.02
N VAL A 358 2.69 -0.04 -48.84
CA VAL A 358 3.52 1.16 -48.53
C VAL A 358 4.66 0.84 -47.57
N LYS A 359 4.60 -0.29 -46.86
CA LYS A 359 5.69 -0.76 -45.97
C LYS A 359 5.61 -2.27 -45.85
N THR A 360 6.75 -2.95 -45.82
CA THR A 360 6.85 -4.42 -45.78
C THR A 360 7.38 -4.85 -44.42
N ASN A 361 6.83 -5.92 -43.86
CA ASN A 361 7.33 -6.59 -42.65
C ASN A 361 7.63 -5.60 -41.49
N ALA A 362 6.69 -4.71 -41.20
CA ALA A 362 6.84 -3.65 -40.21
C ALA A 362 6.06 -3.93 -38.93
N THR A 363 6.61 -3.50 -37.79
CA THR A 363 5.96 -3.52 -36.47
C THR A 363 5.41 -2.15 -36.07
N SER A 364 5.63 -1.10 -36.88
CA SER A 364 5.13 0.25 -36.64
C SER A 364 4.85 1.01 -37.94
N LEU A 365 4.02 2.06 -37.83
CA LEU A 365 3.72 2.99 -38.93
C LEU A 365 4.80 4.06 -39.13
N ASP A 366 5.90 4.06 -38.38
CA ASP A 366 6.93 5.13 -38.41
C ASP A 366 7.52 5.32 -39.81
N GLY A 367 7.85 6.57 -40.16
CA GLY A 367 8.33 6.92 -41.51
C GLY A 367 7.25 7.01 -42.59
N LEU A 368 6.01 6.58 -42.35
CA LEU A 368 4.88 6.86 -43.26
C LEU A 368 4.26 8.26 -43.03
N PRO A 369 3.66 8.91 -44.04
CA PRO A 369 2.88 10.13 -43.82
C PRO A 369 1.67 9.91 -42.89
N SER A 370 1.12 10.98 -42.33
CA SER A 370 -0.17 10.93 -41.63
C SER A 370 -1.27 10.49 -42.59
N GLY A 371 -2.12 9.56 -42.18
CA GLY A 371 -3.15 8.97 -43.03
C GLY A 371 -3.72 7.66 -42.48
N LEU A 372 -4.71 7.09 -43.18
CA LEU A 372 -5.31 5.81 -42.84
C LEU A 372 -4.61 4.67 -43.59
N TYR A 373 -4.24 3.62 -42.86
CA TYR A 373 -3.52 2.46 -43.36
C TYR A 373 -4.27 1.17 -43.06
N ILE A 374 -3.95 0.10 -43.78
CA ILE A 374 -4.42 -1.25 -43.55
C ILE A 374 -3.24 -2.09 -43.09
N VAL A 375 -3.31 -2.65 -41.88
CA VAL A 375 -2.30 -3.54 -41.31
C VAL A 375 -3.00 -4.80 -40.82
N ASN A 376 -2.52 -5.98 -41.24
CA ASN A 376 -3.17 -7.26 -40.95
C ASN A 376 -4.69 -7.28 -41.27
N GLY A 377 -5.08 -6.67 -42.39
CA GLY A 377 -6.48 -6.58 -42.80
C GLY A 377 -7.35 -5.58 -42.01
N LYS A 378 -6.78 -4.83 -41.05
CA LYS A 378 -7.50 -3.85 -40.23
C LYS A 378 -7.09 -2.42 -40.53
N LYS A 379 -8.03 -1.48 -40.39
CA LYS A 379 -7.80 -0.04 -40.59
C LYS A 379 -7.12 0.56 -39.34
N VAL A 380 -5.99 1.25 -39.53
CA VAL A 380 -5.20 1.90 -38.49
C VAL A 380 -4.89 3.34 -38.92
N VAL A 381 -5.11 4.32 -38.05
CA VAL A 381 -4.83 5.74 -38.33
C VAL A 381 -3.42 6.08 -37.88
N LYS A 382 -2.62 6.68 -38.78
CA LYS A 382 -1.39 7.41 -38.43
C LYS A 382 -1.69 8.91 -38.40
N ARG A 383 -1.47 9.57 -37.27
CA ARG A 383 -1.53 11.04 -37.20
C ARG A 383 -0.16 11.65 -37.38
#